data_AF-A0A920DBB0-F1
#
_entry.id   AF-A0A920DBB0-F1
#
_cell.length_a   1.000
_cell.length_b   1.000
_cell.length_c   1.000
_cell.angle_alpha   90.00
_cell.angle_beta   90.00
_cell.angle_gamma   90.00
#
_symmetry.space_group_name_H-M   'P 1'
#
loop_
_entity.id
_entity.type
_entity.pdbx_description
1 polymer ?
#
loop_
_entity_poly.entity_id
_entity_poly.type
_entity_poly.pdbx_seq_one_letter_code
_entity_poly.pdbx_strand_id
1 'polypeptide(L)'
;MISFLLTLKRLLKGLFHGFKDKRFLALLTLTLATLLSGTLFYSSVENMSYIDALYFSAVTLTTIGHPTLAPVTTFGKLFTIIYMFAGIGITIAMIARITLGIVFPEKLGDERPKEEISVDPSEQ
;
A
#
# COMPACT_ATOMS: atom_id res chain seq x y z
N MET A 1 27.10 -22.88 8.01
CA MET A 1 26.39 -21.89 8.85
C MET A 1 26.71 -20.43 8.46
N ILE A 2 27.97 -20.10 8.16
CA ILE A 2 28.37 -18.73 7.76
C ILE A 2 27.69 -18.25 6.46
N SER A 3 27.56 -19.11 5.44
CA SER A 3 26.87 -18.76 4.19
C SER A 3 25.40 -18.41 4.39
N PHE A 4 24.71 -19.09 5.32
CA PHE A 4 23.34 -18.79 5.69
C PHE A 4 23.21 -17.42 6.37
N LEU A 5 24.16 -17.07 7.24
CA LEU A 5 24.17 -15.76 7.89
C LEU A 5 24.42 -14.63 6.89
N LEU A 6 25.28 -14.86 5.90
CA LEU A 6 25.59 -13.89 4.85
C LEU A 6 24.41 -13.67 3.90
N THR A 7 23.72 -14.74 3.49
CA THR A 7 22.49 -14.62 2.69
C THR A 7 21.37 -13.94 3.47
N LEU A 8 21.24 -14.23 4.77
CA LEU A 8 20.28 -13.57 5.65
C LEU A 8 20.56 -12.07 5.78
N LYS A 9 21.82 -11.67 6.03
CA LYS A 9 22.20 -10.25 6.06
C LYS A 9 21.96 -9.55 4.72
N ARG A 10 22.22 -10.25 3.60
CA ARG A 10 21.95 -9.72 2.26
C ARG A 10 20.45 -9.48 2.04
N LEU A 11 19.61 -10.43 2.47
CA LEU A 11 18.15 -10.34 2.37
C LEU A 11 17.60 -9.21 3.25
N LEU A 12 18.06 -9.10 4.50
CA LEU A 12 17.69 -8.00 5.39
C LEU A 12 18.09 -6.65 4.81
N LYS A 13 19.31 -6.50 4.29
CA LYS A 13 19.77 -5.24 3.67
C LYS A 13 18.94 -4.86 2.44
N GLY A 14 18.49 -5.85 1.66
CA GLY A 14 17.56 -5.64 0.54
C GLY A 14 16.19 -5.16 1.00
N LEU A 15 15.63 -5.79 2.05
CA LEU A 15 14.38 -5.39 2.67
C LEU A 15 14.46 -3.93 3.18
N PHE A 16 15.52 -3.59 3.93
CA PHE A 16 15.74 -2.23 4.42
C PHE A 16 15.99 -1.20 3.30
N HIS A 17 16.50 -1.61 2.13
CA HIS A 17 16.58 -0.73 0.96
C HIS A 17 15.20 -0.39 0.40
N GLY A 18 14.28 -1.35 0.38
CA GLY A 18 12.88 -1.11 0.00
C GLY A 18 12.23 -0.02 0.84
N PHE A 19 12.50 -0.02 2.15
CA PHE A 19 12.02 1.03 3.07
C PHE A 19 12.58 2.43 2.80
N LYS A 20 13.61 2.60 1.95
CA LYS A 20 14.12 3.92 1.54
C LYS A 20 13.47 4.45 0.26
N ASP A 21 12.79 3.60 -0.52
CA ASP A 21 12.06 4.06 -1.70
C ASP A 21 10.82 4.85 -1.25
N LYS A 22 10.76 6.13 -1.62
CA LYS A 22 9.65 7.03 -1.30
C LYS A 22 8.31 6.48 -1.80
N ARG A 23 8.29 5.78 -2.95
CA ARG A 23 7.07 5.19 -3.51
C ARG A 23 6.63 3.95 -2.73
N PHE A 24 7.58 3.14 -2.25
CA PHE A 24 7.29 2.01 -1.35
C PHE A 24 6.74 2.52 -0.01
N LEU A 25 7.38 3.53 0.58
CA LEU A 25 6.89 4.20 1.78
C LEU A 25 5.51 4.83 1.59
N ALA A 26 5.22 5.42 0.42
CA ALA A 26 3.90 5.96 0.12
C ALA A 26 2.82 4.87 0.14
N LEU A 27 3.07 3.71 -0.50
CA LEU A 27 2.13 2.58 -0.46
C LEU A 27 1.97 1.99 0.93
N LEU A 28 3.07 1.86 1.68
CA LEU A 28 3.04 1.41 3.07
C LEU A 28 2.22 2.37 3.93
N THR A 29 2.42 3.68 3.76
CA THR A 29 1.69 4.72 4.48
C THR A 29 0.21 4.68 4.13
N LEU A 30 -0.12 4.49 2.85
CA LEU A 30 -1.50 4.36 2.40
C LEU A 30 -2.16 3.12 3.01
N THR A 31 -1.45 2.00 3.07
CA THR A 31 -1.90 0.76 3.71
C THR A 31 -2.16 0.95 5.20
N LEU A 32 -1.25 1.63 5.91
CA LEU A 32 -1.44 1.94 7.35
C LEU A 32 -2.59 2.92 7.56
N ALA A 33 -2.74 3.92 6.68
CA ALA A 33 -3.84 4.88 6.73
C ALA A 33 -5.20 4.21 6.48
N THR A 34 -5.30 3.30 5.50
CA THR A 34 -6.53 2.52 5.27
C THR A 34 -6.79 1.56 6.43
N LEU A 35 -5.76 0.95 7.01
CA LEU A 35 -5.92 0.10 8.18
C LEU A 35 -6.46 0.87 9.40
N LEU A 36 -5.91 2.05 9.69
CA LEU A 36 -6.37 2.93 10.75
C LEU A 36 -7.79 3.45 10.48
N SER A 37 -8.07 3.86 9.24
CA SER A 37 -9.41 4.30 8.82
C SER A 37 -10.46 3.20 9.03
N GLY A 38 -10.17 1.97 8.59
CA GLY A 38 -11.05 0.81 8.82
C GLY A 38 -11.25 0.55 10.30
N THR A 39 -10.18 0.55 11.10
CA THR A 39 -10.24 0.30 12.55
C THR A 39 -11.15 1.30 13.26
N LEU A 40 -10.97 2.60 12.98
CA LEU A 40 -11.79 3.66 13.57
C LEU A 40 -13.25 3.55 13.12
N PHE A 41 -13.47 3.25 11.85
CA PHE A 41 -14.80 3.08 11.29
C PHE A 41 -15.56 1.91 11.92
N TYR A 42 -14.97 0.71 11.94
CA TYR A 42 -15.63 -0.48 12.50
C TYR A 42 -15.83 -0.38 14.00
N SER A 43 -14.90 0.26 14.72
CA SER A 43 -15.10 0.49 16.16
C SER A 43 -16.25 1.48 16.42
N SER A 44 -16.41 2.52 15.59
CA SER A 44 -17.43 3.55 15.79
C SER A 44 -18.82 3.14 15.28
N VAL A 45 -18.90 2.47 14.13
CA VAL A 45 -20.16 2.16 13.44
C VAL A 45 -20.68 0.77 13.82
N GLU A 46 -19.79 -0.21 13.93
CA GLU A 46 -20.15 -1.61 14.25
C GLU A 46 -19.94 -1.94 15.73
N ASN A 47 -19.55 -0.96 16.56
CA ASN A 47 -19.27 -1.11 17.99
C ASN A 47 -18.28 -2.25 18.31
N MET A 48 -17.38 -2.55 17.37
CA MET A 48 -16.32 -3.53 17.60
C MET A 48 -15.28 -2.97 18.58
N SER A 49 -14.68 -3.84 19.41
CA SER A 49 -13.52 -3.44 20.19
C SER A 49 -12.40 -2.97 19.25
N TYR A 50 -11.53 -2.07 19.69
CA TYR A 50 -10.44 -1.56 18.83
C TYR A 50 -9.55 -2.68 18.28
N ILE A 51 -9.32 -3.74 19.06
CA ILE A 51 -8.53 -4.89 18.63
C ILE A 51 -9.30 -5.71 17.59
N ASP A 52 -10.59 -5.99 17.81
CA ASP A 52 -11.40 -6.74 16.85
C ASP A 52 -11.60 -5.97 15.56
N ALA A 53 -11.77 -4.65 15.64
CA ALA A 53 -11.87 -3.75 14.50
C ALA A 53 -10.57 -3.71 13.69
N LEU A 54 -9.41 -3.64 14.36
CA LEU A 54 -8.10 -3.69 13.71
C LEU A 54 -7.88 -5.04 13.04
N TYR A 55 -8.21 -6.12 13.74
CA TYR A 55 -8.09 -7.48 13.23
C TYR A 55 -9.00 -7.69 12.02
N PHE A 56 -10.29 -7.31 12.11
CA PHE A 56 -11.24 -7.38 11.00
C PHE A 56 -10.79 -6.55 9.80
N SER A 57 -10.27 -5.34 10.03
CA SER A 57 -9.71 -4.48 8.98
C SER A 57 -8.53 -5.17 8.29
N ALA A 58 -7.59 -5.72 9.05
CA ALA A 58 -6.41 -6.38 8.52
C ALA A 58 -6.74 -7.62 7.69
N VAL A 59 -7.60 -8.52 8.20
CA VAL A 59 -7.98 -9.75 7.48
C VAL A 59 -8.83 -9.45 6.26
N THR A 60 -9.65 -8.40 6.29
CA THR A 60 -10.40 -7.94 5.12
C THR A 60 -9.48 -7.35 4.07
N LEU A 61 -8.56 -6.47 4.47
CA LEU A 61 -7.62 -5.81 3.56
C LEU A 61 -6.67 -6.81 2.88
N THR A 62 -6.26 -7.85 3.61
CA THR A 62 -5.39 -8.93 3.13
C THR A 62 -6.15 -10.08 2.46
N THR A 63 -7.48 -9.97 2.31
CA THR A 63 -8.35 -10.97 1.68
C THR A 63 -8.42 -12.33 2.40
N ILE A 64 -7.93 -12.42 3.64
CA ILE A 64 -8.06 -13.62 4.48
C ILE A 64 -9.53 -13.81 4.89
N GLY A 65 -10.18 -12.72 5.31
CA GLY A 65 -11.55 -12.72 5.84
C GLY A 65 -11.67 -13.28 7.26
N HIS A 66 -12.68 -12.82 8.00
CA HIS A 66 -13.01 -13.37 9.31
C HIS A 66 -14.28 -14.23 9.24
N PRO A 67 -14.31 -15.43 9.84
CA PRO A 67 -15.47 -16.31 9.74
C PRO A 67 -16.68 -15.86 10.57
N THR A 68 -16.48 -15.10 11.67
CA THR A 68 -17.56 -14.76 12.62
C THR A 68 -17.76 -13.26 12.84
N LEU A 69 -16.83 -12.43 12.38
CA LEU A 69 -16.89 -10.97 12.53
C LEU A 69 -17.24 -10.42 11.16
N ALA A 70 -18.34 -9.69 11.09
CA ALA A 70 -18.81 -9.06 9.88
C ALA A 70 -19.66 -7.84 10.24
N PRO A 71 -19.68 -6.79 9.39
CA PRO A 71 -20.55 -5.65 9.60
C PRO A 71 -22.02 -6.08 9.53
N VAL A 72 -22.79 -5.71 10.55
CA VAL A 72 -24.23 -6.00 10.61
C VAL A 72 -25.05 -4.84 10.06
N THR A 73 -24.54 -3.60 10.18
CA THR A 73 -25.24 -2.41 9.70
C THR A 73 -25.18 -2.28 8.18
N THR A 74 -26.23 -1.71 7.58
CA THR A 74 -26.26 -1.42 6.13
C THR A 74 -25.09 -0.52 5.73
N PHE A 75 -24.77 0.47 6.56
CA PHE A 75 -23.68 1.41 6.30
C PHE A 75 -22.31 0.73 6.39
N GLY A 76 -22.09 -0.13 7.39
CA GLY A 76 -20.85 -0.89 7.51
C GLY A 76 -20.63 -1.90 6.40
N LYS A 77 -21.70 -2.51 5.88
CA LYS A 77 -21.63 -3.37 4.69
C LYS A 77 -21.18 -2.57 3.46
N LEU A 78 -21.78 -1.40 3.20
CA LEU A 78 -21.41 -0.55 2.08
C LEU A 78 -19.96 -0.06 2.19
N PHE A 79 -19.55 0.40 3.38
CA PHE A 79 -18.17 0.77 3.63
C PHE A 79 -17.21 -0.39 3.35
N THR A 80 -17.55 -1.59 3.82
CA THR A 80 -16.70 -2.78 3.63
C THR A 80 -16.53 -3.14 2.15
N ILE A 81 -17.58 -2.97 1.34
CA ILE A 81 -17.47 -3.15 -0.12
C ILE A 81 -16.42 -2.21 -0.71
N ILE A 82 -16.51 -0.91 -0.41
CA ILE A 82 -15.56 0.10 -0.90
C ILE A 82 -14.15 -0.18 -0.35
N TYR A 83 -14.07 -0.56 0.93
CA TYR A 83 -12.82 -0.89 1.62
C TYR A 83 -12.08 -2.06 0.95
N MET A 84 -12.80 -3.10 0.53
CA MET A 84 -12.22 -4.24 -0.19
C MET A 84 -11.63 -3.82 -1.54
N PHE A 85 -12.31 -2.96 -2.31
CA PHE A 85 -11.76 -2.46 -3.57
C PHE A 85 -10.47 -1.64 -3.35
N ALA A 86 -10.43 -0.82 -2.31
CA ALA A 86 -9.22 -0.09 -1.94
C ALA A 86 -8.07 -1.06 -1.59
N GLY A 87 -8.35 -2.10 -0.80
CA GLY A 87 -7.37 -3.13 -0.44
C GLY A 87 -6.77 -3.88 -1.65
N ILE A 88 -7.63 -4.26 -2.60
CA ILE A 88 -7.20 -4.90 -3.85
C ILE A 88 -6.30 -3.94 -4.65
N GLY A 89 -6.69 -2.67 -4.79
CA GLY A 89 -5.89 -1.67 -5.49
C GLY A 89 -4.50 -1.48 -4.88
N ILE A 90 -4.43 -1.42 -3.54
CA ILE A 90 -3.16 -1.33 -2.80
C ILE A 90 -2.29 -2.56 -3.05
N THR A 91 -2.87 -3.75 -2.98
CA THR A 91 -2.16 -5.02 -3.17
C THR A 91 -1.58 -5.10 -4.59
N ILE A 92 -2.37 -4.76 -5.61
CA ILE A 92 -1.92 -4.71 -7.00
C ILE A 92 -0.78 -3.70 -7.16
N ALA A 93 -0.92 -2.50 -6.59
CA ALA A 93 0.13 -1.48 -6.66
C ALA A 93 1.44 -1.96 -6.01
N MET A 94 1.36 -2.65 -4.87
CA MET A 94 2.53 -3.17 -4.17
C MET A 94 3.24 -4.24 -4.99
N ILE A 95 2.49 -5.18 -5.58
CA ILE A 95 3.03 -6.20 -6.50
C ILE A 95 3.69 -5.53 -7.71
N ALA A 96 3.01 -4.56 -8.33
CA ALA A 96 3.54 -3.85 -9.49
C ALA A 96 4.86 -3.13 -9.18
N ARG A 97 5.00 -2.51 -7.99
CA ARG A 97 6.26 -1.87 -7.58
C ARG A 97 7.41 -2.86 -7.42
N ILE A 98 7.14 -4.03 -6.83
CA ILE A 98 8.14 -5.09 -6.70
C ILE A 98 8.56 -5.60 -8.07
N THR A 99 7.59 -5.91 -8.94
CA THR A 99 7.86 -6.39 -10.31
C THR A 99 8.65 -5.37 -11.12
N LEU A 100 8.26 -4.09 -11.09
CA LEU A 100 8.99 -3.03 -11.79
C LEU A 100 10.41 -2.86 -11.26
N GLY A 101 10.62 -2.97 -9.94
CA GLY A 101 11.96 -2.92 -9.34
C GLY A 101 12.87 -4.09 -9.74
N ILE A 102 12.30 -5.24 -10.12
CA ILE A 102 13.04 -6.44 -10.55
C ILE A 102 13.27 -6.43 -12.07
N VAL A 103 12.24 -6.12 -12.86
CA VAL A 103 12.24 -6.26 -14.33
C VAL A 103 12.80 -5.02 -15.03
N PHE A 104 12.51 -3.82 -14.50
CA PHE A 104 12.91 -2.54 -15.10
C PHE A 104 13.58 -1.62 -14.07
N PRO A 105 14.84 -1.92 -13.66
CA PRO A 105 15.57 -1.09 -12.68
C PRO A 105 15.82 0.36 -13.15
N GLU A 106 15.56 0.69 -14.42
CA GLU A 106 16.03 1.92 -15.07
C GLU A 106 14.98 3.03 -15.24
N LYS A 107 13.66 2.75 -15.11
CA LYS A 107 12.60 3.78 -15.29
C LYS A 107 12.20 4.51 -14.01
N LEU A 108 13.20 4.94 -13.23
CA LEU A 108 13.01 5.86 -12.10
C LEU A 108 13.85 7.15 -12.20
N GLY A 109 14.39 7.45 -13.37
CA GLY A 109 15.00 8.73 -13.69
C GLY A 109 14.09 9.55 -14.62
N ASP A 110 13.53 10.63 -14.08
CA ASP A 110 13.08 11.82 -14.81
C ASP A 110 11.87 11.66 -15.77
N GLU A 111 10.66 11.78 -15.22
CA GLU A 111 9.54 12.38 -15.94
C GLU A 111 9.20 13.74 -15.31
N ARG A 112 10.18 14.65 -15.27
CA ARG A 112 9.84 16.07 -15.36
C ARG A 112 9.80 16.41 -16.85
N PRO A 113 8.63 16.76 -17.40
CA PRO A 113 8.61 17.41 -18.70
C PRO A 113 9.48 18.66 -18.55
N LYS A 114 10.64 18.66 -19.21
CA LYS A 114 11.35 19.91 -19.44
C LYS A 114 10.43 20.70 -20.36
N GLU A 115 9.79 21.71 -19.79
CA GLU A 115 9.12 22.78 -20.50
C GLU A 115 10.17 23.47 -21.37
N GLU A 116 10.38 22.92 -22.57
CA GLU A 116 11.13 23.60 -23.62
C GLU A 116 10.17 24.59 -24.28
N ILE A 117 9.88 25.67 -23.57
CA ILE A 117 9.32 26.87 -24.18
C ILE A 117 10.51 27.61 -24.80
N SER A 118 10.95 27.14 -25.97
CA SER A 118 11.73 27.97 -26.87
C SER A 118 10.77 28.94 -27.54
N VAL A 119 10.56 30.10 -26.93
CA VAL A 119 9.99 31.25 -27.63
C VAL A 119 10.99 31.63 -28.71
N ASP A 120 10.64 31.40 -29.97
CA ASP A 120 11.40 31.84 -31.13
C ASP A 120 11.42 33.38 -31.17
N PRO A 121 12.59 34.03 -31.00
CA PRO A 121 12.69 35.49 -31.06
C PRO A 121 12.60 36.06 -32.49
N SER A 122 12.40 35.23 -33.52
CA SER A 122 12.41 35.68 -34.91
C SER A 122 11.04 36.09 -35.49
N GLU A 123 9.99 36.09 -34.66
CA GLU A 123 8.62 36.51 -35.06
C GLU A 123 8.19 37.87 -34.48
N GLN A 124 9.12 38.81 -34.30
CA GLN A 124 8.83 40.23 -34.05
C GLN A 124 9.55 41.15 -35.04
#